data_AF-A0A6V8HEM7-F1
#
_entry.id   AF-A0A6V8HEM7-F1
#
_cell.length_a   1.000
_cell.length_b   1.000
_cell.length_c   1.000
_cell.angle_alpha   90.00
_cell.angle_beta   90.00
_cell.angle_gamma   90.00
#
_symmetry.space_group_name_H-M   'P 1'
#
loop_
_entity.id
_entity.type
_entity.pdbx_description
1 polymer ?
#
loop_
_entity_poly.entity_id
_entity_poly.type
_entity_poly.pdbx_seq_one_letter_code
_entity_poly.pdbx_strand_id
1 'polypeptide(L)'
;MTNSRLLLDIDDALVSDSSPARTDGRGLDYERCARLHNYLVAYGWMAHHQRSADDLDELLACPTFFERQRDDSEVLRQRLDAGLISYLDSIIMPDTGISYWVENVEVIPADELFFIEENGLYDKERFVILYGSWFEHGGHRVGLVYDQQRHQVAMTLYQENIDSVSPVEEHLDMWFPLETMLTNWIYMLRIGKVAAGPERVSNDEEPEAADQLGPWMWQPYSLAQVDSTVAAIEKLSAAIEARMPSGSLLPVLHDTPLLTHADLDAASVPKNCFIRSVLTKVKTPRFKHIASGLEVPHDAARFIARQ
;
A
#
# COMPACT_ATOMS: atom_id res chain seq x y z
N MET A 1 -8.37 -21.83 22.29
CA MET A 1 -7.71 -20.52 22.47
C MET A 1 -6.70 -20.39 21.36
N THR A 2 -7.08 -19.71 20.29
CA THR A 2 -6.15 -19.32 19.22
C THR A 2 -5.14 -18.38 19.86
N ASN A 3 -3.84 -18.65 19.72
CA ASN A 3 -2.81 -17.77 20.26
C ASN A 3 -2.91 -16.45 19.47
N SER A 4 -3.44 -15.39 20.09
CA SER A 4 -3.73 -14.10 19.45
C SER A 4 -2.49 -13.45 18.83
N ARG A 5 -1.29 -13.80 19.31
CA ARG A 5 -0.01 -13.41 18.69
C ARG A 5 0.21 -14.00 17.30
N LEU A 6 -0.44 -15.12 16.95
CA LEU A 6 -0.36 -15.71 15.60
C LEU A 6 -1.03 -14.83 14.54
N LEU A 7 -1.90 -13.88 14.92
CA LEU A 7 -2.45 -12.90 13.98
C LEU A 7 -1.37 -12.01 13.36
N LEU A 8 -0.24 -11.85 14.07
CA LEU A 8 0.88 -11.03 13.63
C LEU A 8 1.93 -11.82 12.84
N ASP A 9 1.85 -13.15 12.85
CA ASP A 9 2.74 -14.04 12.12
C ASP A 9 2.13 -14.39 10.76
N ILE A 10 2.61 -13.70 9.72
CA ILE A 10 2.05 -13.73 8.37
C ILE A 10 3.10 -13.90 7.27
N ASP A 11 4.37 -14.11 7.62
CA ASP A 11 5.44 -14.15 6.61
C ASP A 11 5.27 -15.28 5.60
N ASP A 12 4.72 -16.43 6.03
CA ASP A 12 4.36 -17.56 5.17
C ASP A 12 3.11 -17.29 4.31
N ALA A 13 2.25 -16.36 4.74
CA ALA A 13 1.05 -15.97 4.01
C ALA A 13 1.30 -14.90 2.95
N LEU A 14 2.43 -14.19 2.96
CA LEU A 14 2.71 -13.14 1.97
C LEU A 14 2.96 -13.70 0.57
N VAL A 15 2.41 -13.03 -0.44
CA VAL A 15 2.69 -13.35 -1.85
C VAL A 15 4.14 -13.02 -2.18
N SER A 16 4.86 -14.01 -2.70
CA SER A 16 6.27 -13.91 -3.09
C SER A 16 6.61 -14.95 -4.15
N ASP A 17 7.80 -14.90 -4.72
CA ASP A 17 8.25 -15.90 -5.70
C ASP A 17 8.25 -17.33 -5.14
N SER A 18 8.52 -17.50 -3.84
CA SER A 18 8.49 -18.81 -3.16
C SER A 18 7.11 -19.20 -2.63
N SER A 19 6.16 -18.27 -2.58
CA SER A 19 4.77 -18.49 -2.16
C SER A 19 3.84 -17.68 -3.07
N PRO A 20 3.68 -18.09 -4.34
CA PRO A 20 2.94 -17.30 -5.33
C PRO A 20 1.45 -17.22 -4.99
N ALA A 21 0.77 -16.21 -5.54
CA ALA A 21 -0.68 -16.11 -5.45
C ALA A 21 -1.36 -17.26 -6.22
N ARG A 22 -2.60 -17.59 -5.83
CA ARG A 22 -3.39 -18.62 -6.50
C ARG A 22 -3.90 -18.07 -7.83
N THR A 23 -3.59 -18.77 -8.92
CA THR A 23 -3.97 -18.39 -10.29
C THR A 23 -4.65 -19.51 -11.07
N ASP A 24 -4.95 -20.63 -10.41
CA ASP A 24 -5.52 -21.83 -11.03
C ASP A 24 -7.04 -21.77 -11.23
N GLY A 25 -7.66 -20.64 -10.89
CA GLY A 25 -9.10 -20.42 -11.02
C GLY A 25 -9.96 -21.28 -10.08
N ARG A 26 -9.37 -21.96 -9.08
CA ARG A 26 -10.09 -22.87 -8.17
C ARG A 26 -10.83 -22.19 -7.03
N GLY A 27 -11.09 -20.89 -7.14
CA GLY A 27 -11.73 -20.12 -6.07
C GLY A 27 -10.74 -19.28 -5.25
N LEU A 28 -11.33 -18.50 -4.35
CA LEU A 28 -10.61 -17.65 -3.40
C LEU A 28 -9.79 -18.47 -2.41
N ASP A 29 -8.52 -18.11 -2.20
CA ASP A 29 -7.71 -18.60 -1.09
C ASP A 29 -8.13 -17.92 0.22
N TYR A 30 -9.30 -18.29 0.73
CA TYR A 30 -9.94 -17.57 1.82
C TYR A 30 -9.12 -17.61 3.12
N GLU A 31 -8.42 -18.71 3.41
CA GLU A 31 -7.60 -18.85 4.62
C GLU A 31 -6.42 -17.89 4.59
N ARG A 32 -5.71 -17.84 3.45
CA ARG A 32 -4.59 -16.92 3.24
C ARG A 32 -5.07 -15.47 3.26
N CYS A 33 -6.14 -15.16 2.55
CA CYS A 33 -6.70 -13.81 2.52
C CYS A 33 -7.15 -13.36 3.91
N ALA A 34 -7.82 -14.22 4.68
CA ALA A 34 -8.30 -13.89 6.02
C ALA A 34 -7.13 -13.61 6.98
N ARG A 35 -6.04 -14.38 6.90
CA ARG A 35 -4.83 -14.10 7.69
C ARG A 35 -4.25 -12.71 7.38
N LEU A 36 -4.12 -12.37 6.10
CA LEU A 36 -3.58 -11.07 5.68
C LEU A 36 -4.51 -9.91 6.05
N HIS A 37 -5.82 -10.09 5.89
CA HIS A 37 -6.82 -9.12 6.33
C HIS A 37 -6.77 -8.90 7.84
N ASN A 38 -6.80 -9.98 8.62
CA ASN A 38 -6.82 -9.93 10.08
C ASN A 38 -5.54 -9.28 10.63
N TYR A 39 -4.40 -9.46 9.97
CA TYR A 39 -3.17 -8.73 10.28
C TYR A 39 -3.34 -7.22 10.10
N LEU A 40 -3.91 -6.76 8.99
CA LEU A 40 -4.14 -5.32 8.75
C LEU A 40 -5.07 -4.72 9.80
N VAL A 41 -6.18 -5.41 10.11
CA VAL A 41 -7.13 -4.98 11.14
C VAL A 41 -6.47 -4.93 12.52
N ALA A 42 -5.75 -5.98 12.92
CA ALA A 42 -5.03 -6.02 14.19
C ALA A 42 -3.98 -4.91 14.29
N TYR A 43 -3.20 -4.69 13.22
CA TYR A 43 -2.17 -3.66 13.17
C TYR A 43 -2.77 -2.25 13.30
N GLY A 44 -3.82 -1.95 12.53
CA GLY A 44 -4.54 -0.68 12.59
C GLY A 44 -5.15 -0.42 13.96
N TRP A 45 -5.85 -1.43 14.51
CA TRP A 45 -6.49 -1.36 15.83
C TRP A 45 -5.46 -1.12 16.95
N MET A 46 -4.36 -1.89 16.96
CA MET A 46 -3.30 -1.71 17.96
C MET A 46 -2.71 -0.31 17.92
N ALA A 47 -2.44 0.22 16.72
CA ALA A 47 -1.88 1.55 16.55
C ALA A 47 -2.86 2.66 16.96
N HIS A 48 -4.14 2.52 16.59
CA HIS A 48 -5.20 3.46 16.93
C HIS A 48 -5.42 3.56 18.44
N HIS A 49 -5.59 2.40 19.08
CA HIS A 49 -5.91 2.31 20.51
C HIS A 49 -4.68 2.32 21.42
N GLN A 50 -3.48 2.42 20.85
CA GLN A 50 -2.20 2.36 21.57
C GLN A 50 -2.07 1.09 22.43
N ARG A 51 -2.50 -0.04 21.85
CA ARG A 51 -2.53 -1.36 22.49
C ARG A 51 -1.40 -2.24 22.02
N SER A 52 -1.12 -3.27 22.81
CA SER A 52 -0.10 -4.26 22.52
C SER A 52 -0.70 -5.52 21.91
N ALA A 53 0.15 -6.44 21.45
CA ALA A 53 -0.30 -7.74 20.93
C ALA A 53 -1.00 -8.59 22.00
N ASP A 54 -0.79 -8.31 23.28
CA ASP A 54 -1.41 -9.04 24.39
C ASP A 54 -2.87 -8.61 24.64
N ASP A 55 -3.31 -7.50 24.03
CA ASP A 55 -4.68 -6.98 24.13
C ASP A 55 -5.59 -7.47 22.98
N LEU A 56 -5.06 -8.26 22.02
CA LEU A 56 -5.78 -8.68 20.81
C LEU A 56 -6.98 -9.60 21.08
N ASP A 57 -7.10 -10.17 22.28
CA ASP A 57 -8.26 -10.96 22.67
C ASP A 57 -9.56 -10.12 22.68
N GLU A 58 -9.46 -8.80 22.90
CA GLU A 58 -10.59 -7.86 22.80
C GLU A 58 -11.12 -7.78 21.35
N LEU A 59 -10.20 -7.68 20.40
CA LEU A 59 -10.52 -7.63 18.97
C LEU A 59 -11.14 -8.96 18.48
N LEU A 60 -10.66 -10.09 18.99
CA LEU A 60 -11.19 -11.42 18.66
C LEU A 60 -12.59 -11.70 19.23
N ALA A 61 -13.04 -10.90 20.21
CA ALA A 61 -14.40 -11.02 20.75
C ALA A 61 -15.46 -10.33 19.88
N CYS A 62 -15.04 -9.58 18.85
CA CYS A 62 -15.96 -8.93 17.92
C CYS A 62 -16.72 -9.94 17.06
N PRO A 63 -18.04 -9.75 16.83
CA PRO A 63 -18.80 -10.60 15.93
C PRO A 63 -18.22 -10.58 14.51
N THR A 64 -18.25 -11.75 13.86
CA THR A 64 -17.92 -11.93 12.44
C THR A 64 -18.89 -11.18 11.52
N PHE A 65 -18.61 -11.14 10.22
CA PHE A 65 -19.42 -10.41 9.25
C PHE A 65 -20.92 -10.77 9.31
N PHE A 66 -21.24 -12.07 9.32
CA PHE A 66 -22.62 -12.54 9.30
C PHE A 66 -23.29 -12.59 10.68
N GLU A 67 -22.52 -12.53 11.76
CA GLU A 67 -23.07 -12.42 13.12
C GLU A 67 -23.53 -10.99 13.46
N ARG A 68 -23.00 -9.98 12.76
CA ARG A 68 -23.51 -8.61 12.86
C ARG A 68 -24.91 -8.56 12.26
N GLN A 69 -25.90 -8.09 13.03
CA GLN A 69 -27.27 -7.91 12.53
C GLN A 69 -27.28 -6.91 11.37
N ARG A 70 -27.55 -7.41 10.16
CA ARG A 70 -27.86 -6.63 8.97
C ARG A 70 -29.15 -7.19 8.38
N ASP A 71 -30.10 -6.31 8.09
CA ASP A 71 -31.46 -6.67 7.66
C ASP A 71 -31.47 -7.59 6.41
N ASP A 72 -30.46 -7.46 5.54
CA ASP A 72 -30.39 -8.17 4.26
C ASP A 72 -29.33 -9.30 4.21
N SER A 73 -28.75 -9.69 5.35
CA SER A 73 -27.60 -10.60 5.42
C SER A 73 -27.84 -11.99 4.80
N GLU A 74 -29.00 -12.59 5.01
CA GLU A 74 -29.32 -13.93 4.47
C GLU A 74 -29.50 -13.91 2.95
N VAL A 75 -30.18 -12.89 2.43
CA VAL A 75 -30.38 -12.71 0.98
C VAL A 75 -29.03 -12.46 0.31
N LEU A 76 -28.20 -11.61 0.90
CA LEU A 76 -26.85 -11.38 0.43
C LEU A 76 -26.03 -12.68 0.44
N ARG A 77 -26.05 -13.45 1.52
CA ARG A 77 -25.30 -14.72 1.64
C ARG A 77 -25.64 -15.71 0.52
N GLN A 78 -26.90 -15.78 0.08
CA GLN A 78 -27.33 -16.67 -1.01
C GLN A 78 -26.74 -16.26 -2.38
N ARG A 79 -26.44 -14.97 -2.55
CA ARG A 79 -25.93 -14.37 -3.79
C ARG A 79 -24.40 -14.43 -3.90
N LEU A 80 -23.70 -14.87 -2.85
CA LEU A 80 -22.23 -14.96 -2.82
C LEU A 80 -21.70 -16.34 -3.22
N ASP A 81 -20.46 -16.37 -3.71
CA ASP A 81 -19.67 -17.58 -3.88
C ASP A 81 -19.27 -18.19 -2.53
N ALA A 82 -19.15 -19.52 -2.48
CA ALA A 82 -18.82 -20.25 -1.26
C ALA A 82 -17.46 -19.84 -0.67
N GLY A 83 -16.45 -19.58 -1.51
CA GLY A 83 -15.15 -19.13 -1.06
C GLY A 83 -15.20 -17.75 -0.41
N LEU A 84 -16.02 -16.84 -0.96
CA LEU A 84 -16.23 -15.52 -0.37
C LEU A 84 -17.01 -15.59 0.95
N ILE A 85 -17.98 -16.49 1.08
CA ILE A 85 -18.67 -16.74 2.35
C ILE A 85 -17.68 -17.23 3.41
N SER A 86 -16.86 -18.23 3.09
CA SER A 86 -15.83 -18.75 4.01
C SER A 86 -14.82 -17.68 4.41
N TYR A 87 -14.48 -16.78 3.48
CA TYR A 87 -13.65 -15.62 3.78
C TYR A 87 -14.31 -14.69 4.80
N LEU A 88 -15.56 -14.27 4.55
CA LEU A 88 -16.31 -13.37 5.43
C LEU A 88 -16.59 -13.97 6.82
N ASP A 89 -16.77 -15.29 6.91
CA ASP A 89 -16.87 -16.01 8.20
C ASP A 89 -15.52 -16.07 8.96
N SER A 90 -14.38 -15.87 8.27
CA SER A 90 -13.02 -16.01 8.83
C SER A 90 -12.33 -14.69 9.19
N ILE A 91 -12.88 -13.55 8.75
CA ILE A 91 -12.27 -12.23 8.99
C ILE A 91 -12.75 -11.59 10.28
N ILE A 92 -11.85 -10.80 10.88
CA ILE A 92 -12.12 -9.88 11.95
C ILE A 92 -12.68 -8.60 11.32
N MET A 93 -13.87 -8.20 11.75
CA MET A 93 -14.47 -7.00 11.21
C MET A 93 -13.78 -5.73 11.76
N PRO A 94 -13.36 -4.79 10.90
CA PRO A 94 -12.72 -3.55 11.34
C PRO A 94 -13.71 -2.66 12.11
N ASP A 95 -13.16 -1.83 13.00
CA ASP A 95 -13.86 -0.74 13.68
C ASP A 95 -13.33 0.66 13.29
N THR A 96 -12.10 0.72 12.80
CA THR A 96 -11.33 1.96 12.60
C THR A 96 -10.83 2.13 11.16
N GLY A 97 -10.98 1.14 10.29
CA GLY A 97 -10.44 1.16 8.94
C GLY A 97 -9.54 -0.04 8.64
N ILE A 98 -9.61 -0.60 7.43
CA ILE A 98 -8.75 -1.75 7.05
C ILE A 98 -7.37 -1.29 6.58
N SER A 99 -7.32 -0.22 5.78
CA SER A 99 -6.06 0.35 5.27
C SER A 99 -6.25 1.81 4.88
N TYR A 100 -5.18 2.48 4.46
CA TYR A 100 -5.27 3.83 3.91
C TYR A 100 -6.23 3.91 2.70
N TRP A 101 -6.38 2.85 1.91
CA TRP A 101 -7.22 2.87 0.70
C TRP A 101 -8.70 2.57 0.98
N VAL A 102 -8.98 1.77 2.01
CA VAL A 102 -10.30 1.22 2.26
C VAL A 102 -10.70 1.31 3.72
N GLU A 103 -11.92 1.78 3.94
CA GLU A 103 -12.52 2.01 5.24
C GLU A 103 -13.04 0.67 5.80
N ASN A 104 -14.02 0.05 5.15
CA ASN A 104 -14.76 -1.07 5.75
C ASN A 104 -15.01 -2.24 4.79
N VAL A 105 -15.44 -3.36 5.37
CA VAL A 105 -16.02 -4.50 4.65
C VAL A 105 -17.48 -4.20 4.34
N GLU A 106 -17.76 -3.89 3.07
CA GLU A 106 -19.08 -3.42 2.61
C GLU A 106 -19.94 -4.59 2.14
N VAL A 107 -19.44 -5.38 1.18
CA VAL A 107 -20.13 -6.51 0.52
C VAL A 107 -21.43 -6.05 -0.14
N ILE A 108 -21.30 -5.13 -1.10
CA ILE A 108 -22.43 -4.55 -1.83
C ILE A 108 -22.48 -5.12 -3.26
N PRO A 109 -23.62 -5.60 -3.75
CA PRO A 109 -23.83 -5.96 -5.16
C PRO A 109 -23.40 -4.82 -6.10
N ALA A 110 -22.55 -5.13 -7.09
CA ALA A 110 -21.92 -4.11 -7.93
C ALA A 110 -22.16 -4.32 -9.43
N ASP A 111 -22.96 -5.31 -9.82
CA ASP A 111 -23.28 -5.62 -11.22
C ASP A 111 -23.75 -4.38 -12.00
N GLU A 112 -24.58 -3.52 -11.40
CA GLU A 112 -25.11 -2.30 -12.04
C GLU A 112 -24.03 -1.24 -12.36
N LEU A 113 -22.86 -1.34 -11.72
CA LEU A 113 -21.74 -0.43 -11.96
C LEU A 113 -20.92 -0.83 -13.18
N PHE A 114 -21.08 -2.05 -13.69
CA PHE A 114 -20.32 -2.58 -14.82
C PHE A 114 -21.22 -2.66 -16.05
N PHE A 115 -20.65 -2.40 -17.23
CA PHE A 115 -21.27 -2.79 -18.49
C PHE A 115 -21.07 -4.31 -18.64
N ILE A 116 -21.96 -5.09 -18.03
CA ILE A 116 -21.81 -6.54 -17.88
C ILE A 116 -21.80 -7.25 -19.24
N GLU A 117 -20.68 -7.88 -19.59
CA GLU A 117 -20.68 -9.05 -20.49
C GLU A 117 -21.19 -10.28 -19.74
N GLU A 118 -21.84 -11.23 -20.44
CA GLU A 118 -22.56 -12.40 -19.92
C GLU A 118 -22.17 -12.81 -18.49
N ASN A 119 -23.11 -12.70 -17.55
CA ASN A 119 -22.96 -13.24 -16.21
C ASN A 119 -23.19 -14.76 -16.25
N GLY A 120 -22.12 -15.54 -16.06
CA GLY A 120 -22.18 -17.01 -16.03
C GLY A 120 -22.66 -17.59 -14.71
N LEU A 121 -22.93 -16.75 -13.70
CA LEU A 121 -23.39 -17.17 -12.39
C LEU A 121 -24.93 -17.18 -12.35
N TYR A 122 -25.49 -18.34 -12.00
CA TYR A 122 -26.93 -18.52 -11.92
C TYR A 122 -27.49 -17.88 -10.64
N ASP A 123 -28.35 -16.87 -10.77
CA ASP A 123 -29.00 -16.13 -9.67
C ASP A 123 -28.01 -15.51 -8.65
N LYS A 124 -26.79 -15.19 -9.08
CA LYS A 124 -25.77 -14.52 -8.26
C LYS A 124 -25.14 -13.34 -8.99
N GLU A 125 -24.66 -12.39 -8.22
CA GLU A 125 -23.90 -11.24 -8.73
C GLU A 125 -22.56 -11.71 -9.24
N ARG A 126 -22.09 -11.12 -10.33
CA ARG A 126 -20.71 -11.30 -10.73
C ARG A 126 -19.79 -10.40 -9.90
N PHE A 127 -20.16 -9.15 -9.69
CA PHE A 127 -19.33 -8.15 -9.04
C PHE A 127 -19.87 -7.78 -7.67
N VAL A 128 -18.96 -7.69 -6.70
CA VAL A 128 -19.27 -7.29 -5.32
C VAL A 128 -18.22 -6.25 -4.88
N ILE A 129 -18.65 -5.08 -4.40
CA ILE A 129 -17.76 -4.17 -3.66
C ILE A 129 -17.42 -4.86 -2.34
N LEU A 130 -16.24 -5.46 -2.26
CA LEU A 130 -15.78 -6.19 -1.08
C LEU A 130 -15.36 -5.20 0.02
N TYR A 131 -14.61 -4.17 -0.37
CA TYR A 131 -14.21 -3.11 0.54
C TYR A 131 -14.63 -1.73 0.03
N GLY A 132 -15.25 -0.94 0.89
CA GLY A 132 -15.55 0.46 0.64
C GLY A 132 -14.30 1.32 0.80
N SER A 133 -14.05 2.23 -0.12
CA SER A 133 -13.05 3.29 0.06
C SER A 133 -13.52 4.32 1.07
N TRP A 134 -12.58 5.10 1.58
CA TRP A 134 -12.90 6.31 2.34
C TRP A 134 -13.62 7.32 1.47
N PHE A 135 -14.63 8.00 2.03
CA PHE A 135 -15.40 9.00 1.31
C PHE A 135 -14.52 10.16 0.82
N GLU A 136 -13.47 10.47 1.58
CA GLU A 136 -12.47 11.51 1.34
C GLU A 136 -11.68 11.30 0.04
N HIS A 137 -11.61 10.08 -0.50
CA HIS A 137 -10.89 9.82 -1.76
C HIS A 137 -11.61 10.34 -3.00
N GLY A 138 -12.94 10.45 -2.98
CA GLY A 138 -13.69 10.73 -4.21
C GLY A 138 -15.20 10.77 -4.09
N GLY A 139 -15.76 10.89 -2.89
CA GLY A 139 -17.21 11.02 -2.64
C GLY A 139 -18.05 9.77 -2.89
N HIS A 140 -17.49 8.74 -3.53
CA HIS A 140 -18.13 7.44 -3.78
C HIS A 140 -17.31 6.30 -3.16
N ARG A 141 -17.97 5.32 -2.55
CA ARG A 141 -17.32 4.24 -1.80
C ARG A 141 -17.07 2.97 -2.64
N VAL A 142 -16.47 3.09 -3.82
CA VAL A 142 -16.23 1.95 -4.76
C VAL A 142 -14.80 1.39 -4.61
N GLY A 143 -14.36 1.11 -3.38
CA GLY A 143 -12.97 0.81 -3.03
C GLY A 143 -12.33 -0.35 -3.80
N LEU A 144 -12.64 -1.58 -3.39
CA LEU A 144 -12.13 -2.81 -3.99
C LEU A 144 -13.30 -3.69 -4.43
N VAL A 145 -13.40 -3.94 -5.73
CA VAL A 145 -14.42 -4.79 -6.33
C VAL A 145 -13.88 -6.20 -6.53
N TYR A 146 -14.67 -7.22 -6.22
CA TYR A 146 -14.39 -8.63 -6.41
C TYR A 146 -15.26 -9.21 -7.52
N ASP A 147 -14.64 -9.86 -8.52
CA ASP A 147 -15.31 -10.65 -9.56
C ASP A 147 -15.44 -12.09 -9.04
N GLN A 148 -16.65 -12.48 -8.66
CA GLN A 148 -16.97 -13.82 -8.15
C GLN A 148 -16.77 -14.93 -9.19
N GLN A 149 -16.83 -14.60 -10.49
CA GLN A 149 -16.63 -15.57 -11.58
C GLN A 149 -15.15 -15.85 -11.81
N ARG A 150 -14.29 -14.83 -11.64
CA ARG A 150 -12.83 -14.96 -11.85
C ARG A 150 -12.05 -15.16 -10.56
N HIS A 151 -12.66 -14.91 -9.41
CA HIS A 151 -12.02 -14.91 -8.09
C HIS A 151 -10.85 -13.91 -7.99
N GLN A 152 -11.02 -12.74 -8.61
CA GLN A 152 -10.03 -11.66 -8.65
C GLN A 152 -10.65 -10.36 -8.15
N VAL A 153 -9.79 -9.41 -7.78
CA VAL A 153 -10.16 -8.07 -7.36
C VAL A 153 -9.55 -7.00 -8.24
N ALA A 154 -10.26 -5.90 -8.39
CA ALA A 154 -9.79 -4.67 -8.99
C ALA A 154 -10.01 -3.49 -8.04
N MET A 155 -9.06 -2.57 -8.00
CA MET A 155 -9.13 -1.37 -7.16
C MET A 155 -9.54 -0.18 -8.01
N THR A 156 -10.76 0.32 -7.79
CA THR A 156 -11.33 1.47 -8.50
C THR A 156 -11.34 2.73 -7.63
N LEU A 157 -11.31 2.59 -6.30
CA LEU A 157 -11.42 3.67 -5.29
C LEU A 157 -12.73 4.49 -5.36
N TYR A 158 -13.23 4.86 -6.53
CA TYR A 158 -14.51 5.56 -6.71
C TYR A 158 -15.11 5.25 -8.09
N GLN A 159 -16.36 5.63 -8.31
CA GLN A 159 -17.18 5.15 -9.42
C GLN A 159 -16.62 5.56 -10.80
N GLU A 160 -16.08 6.76 -10.91
CA GLU A 160 -15.53 7.33 -12.15
C GLU A 160 -14.30 6.59 -12.68
N ASN A 161 -13.69 5.71 -11.87
CA ASN A 161 -12.53 4.91 -12.26
C ASN A 161 -12.91 3.50 -12.75
N ILE A 162 -14.19 3.13 -12.75
CA ILE A 162 -14.62 1.80 -13.20
C ILE A 162 -14.21 1.53 -14.65
N ASP A 163 -14.21 2.55 -15.51
CA ASP A 163 -13.77 2.44 -16.91
C ASP A 163 -12.28 2.07 -17.05
N SER A 164 -11.48 2.13 -15.97
CA SER A 164 -10.09 1.66 -15.98
C SER A 164 -9.96 0.15 -15.79
N VAL A 165 -11.05 -0.53 -15.42
CA VAL A 165 -11.08 -1.97 -15.11
C VAL A 165 -12.20 -2.72 -15.84
N SER A 166 -13.02 -1.99 -16.61
CA SER A 166 -14.17 -2.46 -17.37
C SER A 166 -14.06 -1.98 -18.83
N PRO A 167 -14.31 -2.83 -19.84
CA PRO A 167 -14.70 -4.24 -19.73
C PRO A 167 -13.54 -5.12 -19.25
N VAL A 168 -13.85 -6.17 -18.47
CA VAL A 168 -12.84 -6.98 -17.76
C VAL A 168 -11.83 -7.62 -18.72
N GLU A 169 -12.33 -8.07 -19.87
CA GLU A 169 -11.60 -8.76 -20.93
C GLU A 169 -10.52 -7.87 -21.57
N GLU A 170 -10.69 -6.54 -21.53
CA GLU A 170 -9.72 -5.56 -22.04
C GLU A 170 -8.73 -5.08 -20.97
N HIS A 171 -9.01 -5.33 -19.69
CA HIS A 171 -8.27 -4.80 -18.54
C HIS A 171 -7.78 -5.88 -17.57
N LEU A 172 -7.51 -7.10 -18.06
CA LEU A 172 -7.10 -8.23 -17.22
C LEU A 172 -5.84 -7.97 -16.37
N ASP A 173 -4.98 -7.04 -16.79
CA ASP A 173 -3.79 -6.61 -16.05
C ASP A 173 -4.10 -5.77 -14.80
N MET A 174 -5.35 -5.33 -14.64
CA MET A 174 -5.84 -4.59 -13.49
C MET A 174 -6.57 -5.47 -12.45
N TRP A 175 -6.74 -6.77 -12.75
CA TRP A 175 -7.43 -7.74 -11.91
C TRP A 175 -6.43 -8.73 -11.28
N PHE A 176 -6.41 -8.80 -9.95
CA PHE A 176 -5.42 -9.56 -9.19
C PHE A 176 -6.09 -10.49 -8.18
N PRO A 177 -5.46 -11.61 -7.77
CA PRO A 177 -5.91 -12.37 -6.60
C PRO A 177 -5.95 -11.48 -5.35
N LEU A 178 -6.95 -11.67 -4.47
CA LEU A 178 -7.13 -10.84 -3.28
C LEU A 178 -5.88 -10.84 -2.36
N GLU A 179 -5.23 -11.99 -2.20
CA GLU A 179 -4.01 -12.13 -1.42
C GLU A 179 -2.85 -11.27 -1.97
N THR A 180 -2.84 -10.98 -3.28
CA THR A 180 -1.86 -10.09 -3.90
C THR A 180 -2.10 -8.64 -3.47
N MET A 181 -3.36 -8.20 -3.50
CA MET A 181 -3.74 -6.85 -3.07
C MET A 181 -3.45 -6.63 -1.58
N LEU A 182 -3.85 -7.58 -0.72
CA LEU A 182 -3.60 -7.51 0.71
C LEU A 182 -2.09 -7.56 1.03
N THR A 183 -1.32 -8.41 0.33
CA THR A 183 0.15 -8.44 0.45
C THR A 183 0.77 -7.09 0.09
N ASN A 184 0.30 -6.45 -0.98
CA ASN A 184 0.81 -5.14 -1.39
C ASN A 184 0.52 -4.05 -0.36
N TRP A 185 -0.66 -4.04 0.26
CA TRP A 185 -0.96 -3.11 1.35
C TRP A 185 -0.04 -3.32 2.56
N ILE A 186 0.21 -4.58 2.93
CA ILE A 186 1.16 -4.92 4.00
C ILE A 186 2.59 -4.54 3.63
N TYR A 187 2.99 -4.73 2.37
CA TYR A 187 4.29 -4.28 1.89
C TYR A 187 4.45 -2.76 2.07
N MET A 188 3.42 -1.97 1.75
CA MET A 188 3.42 -0.51 1.95
C MET A 188 3.59 -0.11 3.42
N LEU A 189 3.03 -0.89 4.35
CA LEU A 189 3.29 -0.74 5.79
C LEU A 189 4.75 -1.07 6.15
N ARG A 190 5.27 -2.20 5.67
CA ARG A 190 6.63 -2.66 5.97
C ARG A 190 7.70 -1.70 5.48
N ILE A 191 7.50 -1.09 4.31
CA ILE A 191 8.42 -0.07 3.81
C ILE A 191 8.20 1.31 4.45
N GLY A 192 7.19 1.47 5.31
CA GLY A 192 6.86 2.73 5.99
C GLY A 192 6.25 3.79 5.07
N LYS A 193 5.67 3.39 3.94
CA LYS A 193 4.97 4.30 3.02
C LYS A 193 3.56 4.61 3.51
N VAL A 194 2.93 3.63 4.12
CA VAL A 194 1.73 3.81 4.95
C VAL A 194 2.16 3.58 6.40
N ALA A 195 1.65 4.38 7.33
CA ALA A 195 1.82 4.19 8.76
C ALA A 195 0.45 4.11 9.43
N ALA A 196 0.38 3.47 10.60
CA ALA A 196 -0.79 3.53 11.46
C ALA A 196 -0.47 4.31 12.74
N GLY A 197 -1.46 5.01 13.31
CA GLY A 197 -1.31 5.75 14.55
C GLY A 197 -2.65 6.25 15.09
N PRO A 198 -2.65 6.92 16.26
CA PRO A 198 -3.84 7.55 16.79
C PRO A 198 -4.33 8.66 15.84
N GLU A 199 -5.63 8.94 15.88
CA GLU A 199 -6.21 10.06 15.16
C GLU A 199 -5.53 11.37 15.59
N ARG A 200 -4.98 12.11 14.62
CA ARG A 200 -4.39 13.41 14.91
C ARG A 200 -5.52 14.40 15.10
N VAL A 201 -5.54 15.05 16.26
CA VAL A 201 -6.38 16.23 16.47
C VAL A 201 -5.88 17.31 15.52
N SER A 202 -6.73 17.75 14.60
CA SER A 202 -6.44 18.87 13.71
C SER A 202 -6.15 20.11 14.55
N ASN A 203 -4.86 20.44 14.73
CA ASN A 203 -4.45 21.71 15.29
C ASN A 203 -3.98 22.58 14.13
N ASP A 204 -4.52 23.79 14.02
CA ASP A 204 -4.25 24.77 12.94
C ASP A 204 -2.77 25.18 12.79
N GLU A 205 -1.87 24.68 13.65
CA GLU A 205 -0.46 25.05 13.74
C GLU A 205 0.52 24.03 13.16
N GLU A 206 0.11 22.78 12.89
CA GLU A 206 0.98 21.78 12.25
C GLU A 206 0.75 21.75 10.72
N PRO A 207 1.81 21.90 9.90
CA PRO A 207 1.67 21.81 8.46
C PRO A 207 1.12 20.42 8.08
N GLU A 208 0.11 20.42 7.20
CA GLU A 208 -0.62 19.30 6.59
C GLU A 208 0.28 18.28 5.84
N ALA A 209 1.30 17.73 6.50
CA ALA A 209 2.33 16.95 5.82
C ALA A 209 1.94 15.48 5.61
N ALA A 210 0.93 14.96 6.32
CA ALA A 210 0.46 13.60 6.15
C ALA A 210 -1.07 13.59 6.07
N ASP A 211 -1.57 13.10 4.94
CA ASP A 211 -2.97 12.81 4.73
C ASP A 211 -3.34 11.57 5.59
N GLN A 212 -4.28 11.77 6.53
CA GLN A 212 -4.68 10.76 7.51
C GLN A 212 -6.15 10.40 7.34
N LEU A 213 -6.43 9.10 7.27
CA LEU A 213 -7.77 8.51 7.14
C LEU A 213 -7.94 7.45 8.22
N GLY A 214 -8.73 7.80 9.25
CA GLY A 214 -8.81 7.03 10.49
C GLY A 214 -7.42 6.83 11.11
N PRO A 215 -6.98 5.59 11.38
CA PRO A 215 -5.66 5.33 11.93
C PRO A 215 -4.56 5.37 10.88
N TRP A 216 -4.88 5.44 9.58
CA TRP A 216 -3.91 5.26 8.50
C TRP A 216 -3.39 6.58 7.98
N MET A 217 -2.07 6.70 7.85
CA MET A 217 -1.40 7.89 7.35
C MET A 217 -0.56 7.58 6.12
N TRP A 218 -0.73 8.37 5.06
CA TRP A 218 0.16 8.34 3.91
C TRP A 218 1.42 9.16 4.17
N GLN A 219 2.58 8.52 4.05
CA GLN A 219 3.86 9.20 4.14
C GLN A 219 4.26 9.70 2.75
N PRO A 220 4.69 10.97 2.56
CA PRO A 220 5.19 11.45 1.28
C PRO A 220 6.35 10.59 0.74
N TYR A 221 7.23 10.15 1.63
CA TYR A 221 8.29 9.18 1.36
C TYR A 221 8.63 8.37 2.62
N SER A 222 9.31 7.25 2.44
CA SER A 222 9.83 6.43 3.56
C SER A 222 11.34 6.28 3.54
N LEU A 223 11.93 5.85 4.66
CA LEU A 223 13.36 5.56 4.73
C LEU A 223 13.78 4.46 3.75
N ALA A 224 12.96 3.42 3.59
CA ALA A 224 13.23 2.35 2.63
C ALA A 224 13.26 2.87 1.18
N GLN A 225 12.40 3.82 0.84
CA GLN A 225 12.43 4.47 -0.48
C GLN A 225 13.68 5.34 -0.67
N VAL A 226 14.11 6.07 0.38
CA VAL A 226 15.38 6.81 0.36
C VAL A 226 16.54 5.85 0.14
N ASP A 227 16.63 4.77 0.92
CA ASP A 227 17.74 3.82 0.86
C ASP A 227 17.79 3.07 -0.48
N SER A 228 16.63 2.67 -1.02
CA SER A 228 16.53 2.09 -2.37
C SER A 228 16.99 3.05 -3.46
N THR A 229 16.62 4.33 -3.33
CA THR A 229 17.05 5.38 -4.28
C THR A 229 18.55 5.63 -4.21
N VAL A 230 19.11 5.71 -2.99
CA VAL A 230 20.56 5.82 -2.78
C VAL A 230 21.28 4.64 -3.42
N ALA A 231 20.82 3.41 -3.17
CA ALA A 231 21.40 2.21 -3.77
C ALA A 231 21.36 2.21 -5.30
N ALA A 232 20.25 2.68 -5.90
CA ALA A 232 20.13 2.81 -7.35
C ALA A 232 21.11 3.86 -7.93
N ILE A 233 21.25 5.02 -7.27
CA ILE A 233 22.20 6.06 -7.65
C ILE A 233 23.64 5.57 -7.53
N GLU A 234 23.99 4.86 -6.44
CA GLU A 234 25.33 4.28 -6.26
C GLU A 234 25.63 3.23 -7.35
N LYS A 235 24.67 2.36 -7.68
CA LYS A 235 24.81 1.37 -8.75
C LYS A 235 25.02 2.04 -10.12
N LEU A 236 24.26 3.10 -10.41
CA LEU A 236 24.44 3.88 -11.64
C LEU A 236 25.81 4.55 -11.67
N SER A 237 26.23 5.14 -10.55
CA SER A 237 27.50 5.85 -10.45
C SER A 237 28.67 4.91 -10.68
N ALA A 238 28.66 3.74 -10.02
CA ALA A 238 29.67 2.69 -10.23
C ALA A 238 29.71 2.21 -11.69
N ALA A 239 28.54 2.06 -12.33
CA ALA A 239 28.43 1.69 -13.73
C ALA A 239 29.04 2.74 -14.68
N ILE A 240 28.83 4.04 -14.40
CA ILE A 240 29.43 5.13 -15.19
C ILE A 240 30.94 5.14 -14.99
N GLU A 241 31.42 5.11 -13.74
CA GLU A 241 32.84 5.17 -13.41
C GLU A 241 33.63 4.02 -14.02
N ALA A 242 33.08 2.79 -14.01
CA ALA A 242 33.70 1.63 -14.62
C ALA A 242 33.90 1.74 -16.14
N ARG A 243 33.14 2.61 -16.81
CA ARG A 243 33.23 2.84 -18.26
C ARG A 243 34.06 4.07 -18.63
N MET A 244 34.49 4.86 -17.65
CA MET A 244 35.29 6.06 -17.89
C MET A 244 36.79 5.75 -17.93
N PRO A 245 37.58 6.49 -18.74
CA PRO A 245 39.03 6.42 -18.70
C PRO A 245 39.55 6.77 -17.30
N SER A 246 40.53 6.03 -16.79
CA SER A 246 41.02 6.20 -15.41
C SER A 246 41.55 7.61 -15.10
N GLY A 247 42.03 8.33 -16.11
CA GLY A 247 42.49 9.73 -15.99
C GLY A 247 41.37 10.78 -16.00
N SER A 248 40.11 10.39 -16.24
CA SER A 248 38.95 11.28 -16.27
C SER A 248 38.16 11.29 -14.95
N LEU A 249 38.50 10.40 -14.01
CA LEU A 249 37.86 10.33 -12.70
C LEU A 249 38.42 11.41 -11.77
N LEU A 250 37.52 12.09 -11.06
CA LEU A 250 37.84 13.10 -10.06
C LEU A 250 38.45 12.44 -8.80
N PRO A 251 39.42 13.11 -8.15
CA PRO A 251 40.01 12.66 -6.90
C PRO A 251 39.12 13.05 -5.71
N VAL A 252 37.98 12.36 -5.57
CA VAL A 252 37.03 12.58 -4.48
C VAL A 252 37.14 11.45 -3.45
N LEU A 253 36.96 11.77 -2.17
CA LEU A 253 36.83 10.78 -1.11
C LEU A 253 35.51 10.03 -1.29
N HIS A 254 35.60 8.72 -1.53
CA HIS A 254 34.45 7.89 -1.89
C HIS A 254 33.41 7.77 -0.76
N ASP A 255 33.80 8.03 0.48
CA ASP A 255 32.94 7.88 1.67
C ASP A 255 32.33 9.21 2.15
N THR A 256 32.58 10.32 1.45
CA THR A 256 31.90 11.59 1.74
C THR A 256 30.56 11.69 1.02
N PRO A 257 29.51 12.20 1.70
CA PRO A 257 28.23 12.46 1.06
C PRO A 257 28.37 13.60 0.05
N LEU A 258 27.52 13.59 -0.97
CA LEU A 258 27.52 14.59 -2.05
C LEU A 258 27.28 16.00 -1.52
N LEU A 259 26.36 16.17 -0.57
CA LEU A 259 26.11 17.43 0.12
C LEU A 259 25.89 17.17 1.61
N THR A 260 26.31 18.10 2.45
CA THR A 260 26.04 18.04 3.90
C THR A 260 24.70 18.68 4.23
N HIS A 261 24.17 18.42 5.43
CA HIS A 261 23.00 19.15 5.92
C HIS A 261 23.22 20.67 5.95
N ALA A 262 24.44 21.14 6.23
CA ALA A 262 24.77 22.56 6.24
C ALA A 262 24.72 23.18 4.84
N ASP A 263 25.18 22.46 3.81
CA ASP A 263 25.09 22.92 2.41
C ASP A 263 23.63 23.04 1.97
N LEU A 264 22.80 22.07 2.35
CA LEU A 264 21.37 22.07 2.06
C LEU A 264 20.60 23.14 2.85
N ASP A 265 21.01 23.43 4.09
CA ASP A 265 20.46 24.54 4.87
C ASP A 265 20.80 25.88 4.23
N ALA A 266 22.05 26.07 3.78
CA ALA A 266 22.49 27.27 3.08
C ALA A 266 21.77 27.45 1.73
N ALA A 267 21.43 26.35 1.06
CA ALA A 267 20.65 26.32 -0.16
C ALA A 267 19.12 26.43 0.07
N SER A 268 18.67 26.67 1.31
CA SER A 268 17.25 26.75 1.68
C SER A 268 16.42 25.51 1.31
N VAL A 269 17.06 24.34 1.19
CA VAL A 269 16.37 23.07 0.94
C VAL A 269 15.60 22.67 2.19
N PRO A 270 14.28 22.36 2.09
CA PRO A 270 13.46 22.01 3.25
C PRO A 270 14.06 20.90 4.12
N LYS A 271 13.84 20.98 5.44
CA LYS A 271 14.41 20.01 6.40
C LYS A 271 13.78 18.62 6.29
N ASN A 272 12.48 18.57 6.00
CA ASN A 272 11.71 17.33 5.85
C ASN A 272 11.36 17.14 4.37
N CYS A 273 12.36 16.77 3.57
CA CYS A 273 12.13 16.45 2.17
C CYS A 273 12.95 15.25 1.70
N PHE A 274 12.37 14.51 0.76
CA PHE A 274 12.97 13.31 0.20
C PHE A 274 14.37 13.57 -0.36
N ILE A 275 14.52 14.64 -1.15
CA ILE A 275 15.78 14.94 -1.83
C ILE A 275 16.91 15.26 -0.84
N ARG A 276 16.61 15.94 0.28
CA ARG A 276 17.60 16.15 1.35
C ARG A 276 18.07 14.82 1.92
N SER A 277 17.15 13.92 2.26
CA SER A 277 17.50 12.60 2.80
C SER A 277 18.33 11.75 1.83
N VAL A 278 18.11 11.90 0.52
CA VAL A 278 18.91 11.23 -0.51
C VAL A 278 20.29 11.86 -0.64
N LEU A 279 20.38 13.17 -0.84
CA LEU A 279 21.65 13.86 -1.13
C LEU A 279 22.66 13.80 0.03
N THR A 280 22.19 13.67 1.27
CA THR A 280 23.08 13.47 2.44
C THR A 280 23.53 12.04 2.64
N LYS A 281 22.99 11.07 1.89
CA LYS A 281 23.37 9.65 1.93
C LYS A 281 24.13 9.20 0.69
N VAL A 282 23.84 9.78 -0.48
CA VAL A 282 24.54 9.45 -1.73
C VAL A 282 26.01 9.80 -1.63
N LYS A 283 26.88 8.82 -1.92
CA LYS A 283 28.32 9.03 -2.06
C LYS A 283 28.64 9.93 -3.25
N THR A 284 29.63 10.80 -3.10
CA THR A 284 30.02 11.74 -4.15
C THR A 284 30.55 11.00 -5.39
N PRO A 285 29.87 11.06 -6.55
CA PRO A 285 30.33 10.36 -7.76
C PRO A 285 31.65 10.93 -8.29
N ARG A 286 32.52 10.11 -8.88
CA ARG A 286 33.84 10.56 -9.34
C ARG A 286 33.83 11.16 -10.74
N PHE A 287 32.66 11.46 -11.29
CA PHE A 287 32.53 12.10 -12.59
C PHE A 287 31.84 13.45 -12.48
N LYS A 288 32.17 14.36 -13.39
CA LYS A 288 31.64 15.73 -13.39
C LYS A 288 30.23 15.83 -13.98
N HIS A 289 29.90 15.01 -14.97
CA HIS A 289 28.62 15.09 -15.68
C HIS A 289 27.98 13.71 -15.80
N ILE A 290 26.68 13.61 -15.51
CA ILE A 290 25.87 12.39 -15.73
C ILE A 290 25.52 12.26 -17.21
N ALA A 291 25.18 13.39 -17.84
CA ALA A 291 24.86 13.51 -19.26
C ALA A 291 25.21 14.93 -19.75
N SER A 292 25.10 15.16 -21.06
CA SER A 292 25.28 16.51 -21.61
C SER A 292 24.30 17.49 -20.97
N GLY A 293 24.82 18.53 -20.31
CA GLY A 293 24.03 19.54 -19.59
C GLY A 293 23.66 19.17 -18.15
N LEU A 294 23.94 17.96 -17.67
CA LEU A 294 23.67 17.52 -16.29
C LEU A 294 24.97 17.35 -15.51
N GLU A 295 25.32 18.37 -14.73
CA GLU A 295 26.53 18.42 -13.89
C GLU A 295 26.24 17.90 -12.48
N VAL A 296 27.15 17.10 -11.93
CA VAL A 296 27.10 16.67 -10.53
C VAL A 296 27.58 17.84 -9.64
N PRO A 297 26.85 18.21 -8.58
CA PRO A 297 27.17 19.37 -7.75
C PRO A 297 28.34 19.08 -6.79
N HIS A 298 29.55 19.02 -7.33
CA HIS A 298 30.80 18.85 -6.56
C HIS A 298 31.22 20.11 -5.77
N ASP A 299 30.64 21.25 -6.11
CA ASP A 299 30.92 22.54 -5.49
C ASP A 299 29.64 23.02 -4.79
N ALA A 300 29.65 22.93 -3.46
CA ALA A 300 28.54 23.33 -2.62
C ALA A 300 28.18 24.82 -2.80
N ALA A 301 29.18 25.71 -2.93
CA ALA A 301 28.93 27.14 -3.13
C ALA A 301 28.23 27.41 -4.47
N ARG A 302 28.65 26.71 -5.53
CA ARG A 302 27.99 26.79 -6.84
C ARG A 302 26.59 26.16 -6.84
N PHE A 303 26.38 25.11 -6.07
CA PHE A 303 25.07 24.51 -5.87
C PHE A 303 24.11 25.50 -5.17
N ILE A 304 24.56 26.10 -4.06
CA ILE A 304 23.82 27.10 -3.29
C ILE A 304 23.45 28.31 -4.17
N ALA A 305 24.39 28.83 -4.96
CA ALA A 305 24.15 29.99 -5.83
C ALA A 305 23.16 29.74 -6.99
N ARG A 306 22.72 28.49 -7.19
CA ARG A 306 21.83 28.07 -8.29
C ARG A 306 20.44 27.62 -7.83
N GLN A 307 20.18 27.59 -6.54
CA GLN A 307 18.83 27.37 -5.98
C GLN A 307 18.07 28.69 -5.91
#